data_AF-A0A833LVF7-F1
#
_entry.id   AF-A0A833LVF7-F1
#
_cell.length_a   1.000
_cell.length_b   1.000
_cell.length_c   1.000
_cell.angle_alpha   90.00
_cell.angle_beta   90.00
_cell.angle_gamma   90.00
#
_symmetry.space_group_name_H-M   'P 1'
#
loop_
_entity.id
_entity.type
_entity.pdbx_description
1 polymer ?
#
loop_
_entity_poly.entity_id
_entity_poly.type
_entity_poly.pdbx_seq_one_letter_code
_entity_poly.pdbx_strand_id
1 'polypeptide(L)'
;MIQNYIAAKADCKPTIYLPVEIKARELKAKILIALVAARHGFRIYLGSKQAIDQLIECKPGKGGIYFYKGGKPAAILAGIKDRVDRFVVLDEEMGPAVQDLDSYYQGRIYPGTEAWVDRMFLLGQTHLDSLCRVRPELAPKAVVTGWPRVDLWRPELKHQFVGDVSALQQQHGAYLLFSSDFGVISQEALGRELRRLGESHFNEAERHRQTKRLHDAYADFDRFVALARKLDADPECPPIIIRPHPSETISVWKERLGALQKTRIIFEGEISPWLYASSGLLHRGCTTAVQAYFSDIPSIYILDAHASPKTATLPFQMSHAAANYDELVTLSRAAMEGSLHRQDDVHAQEHVFTEPALATERIVTELEHLQAAGEPPYRPSKLGAIAQLLQGRFVEWRAATGIGLSKRRVARMNRKLPGGIHAPEISRIAAGLDVVEGVSIREIAFNAIEIDMPVSKVVSVGSNT
;
A
#
# COMPACT_ATOMS: atom_id res chain seq x y z
N MET A 1 -26.17 36.40 -11.40
CA MET A 1 -26.46 35.56 -10.21
C MET A 1 -27.19 34.27 -10.60
N ILE A 2 -28.30 34.35 -11.36
CA ILE A 2 -29.07 33.17 -11.83
C ILE A 2 -28.27 32.29 -12.82
N GLN A 3 -27.54 32.85 -13.78
CA GLN A 3 -26.67 32.07 -14.69
C GLN A 3 -25.55 31.31 -13.94
N ASN A 4 -24.96 31.91 -12.91
CA ASN A 4 -23.96 31.24 -12.06
C ASN A 4 -24.59 30.13 -11.20
N TYR A 5 -25.83 30.31 -10.77
CA TYR A 5 -26.58 29.29 -10.01
C TYR A 5 -26.99 28.10 -10.91
N ILE A 6 -27.43 28.37 -12.14
CA ILE A 6 -27.75 27.33 -13.14
C ILE A 6 -26.48 26.58 -13.58
N ALA A 7 -25.37 27.29 -13.81
CA ALA A 7 -24.08 26.68 -14.14
C ALA A 7 -23.52 25.85 -12.96
N ALA A 8 -23.68 26.31 -11.71
CA ALA A 8 -23.26 25.57 -10.52
C ALA A 8 -24.10 24.30 -10.29
N LYS A 9 -25.42 24.35 -10.59
CA LYS A 9 -26.31 23.17 -10.52
C LYS A 9 -26.03 22.17 -11.65
N ALA A 10 -25.53 22.64 -12.79
CA ALA A 10 -25.10 21.80 -13.92
C ALA A 10 -23.74 21.10 -13.70
N ASP A 11 -22.97 21.51 -12.69
CA ASP A 11 -21.65 20.92 -12.33
C ASP A 11 -21.69 20.16 -10.97
N CYS A 12 -22.89 19.85 -10.48
CA CYS A 12 -23.05 18.99 -9.32
C CYS A 12 -22.71 17.54 -9.69
N LYS A 13 -21.75 16.94 -8.96
CA LYS A 13 -21.33 15.56 -9.16
C LYS A 13 -21.26 14.81 -7.85
N PRO A 14 -21.59 13.50 -7.82
CA PRO A 14 -21.30 12.69 -6.64
C PRO A 14 -19.81 12.81 -6.34
N THR A 15 -19.48 13.10 -5.09
CA THR A 15 -18.11 13.45 -4.69
C THR A 15 -17.52 12.37 -3.82
N ILE A 16 -16.28 11.96 -4.08
CA ILE A 16 -15.50 11.03 -3.26
C ILE A 16 -14.37 11.78 -2.56
N TYR A 17 -14.25 11.55 -1.26
CA TYR A 17 -13.18 12.08 -0.43
C TYR A 17 -12.21 10.94 -0.08
N LEU A 18 -10.98 11.02 -0.58
CA LEU A 18 -9.93 9.99 -0.45
C LEU A 18 -8.77 10.43 0.47
N PRO A 19 -8.87 10.07 1.76
CA PRO A 19 -7.83 9.92 2.74
C PRO A 19 -6.44 9.52 2.28
N VAL A 20 -5.33 10.24 2.45
CA VAL A 20 -4.00 9.62 2.41
C VAL A 20 -3.30 9.79 3.75
N GLU A 21 -2.99 8.68 4.42
CA GLU A 21 -2.26 8.70 5.70
C GLU A 21 -0.78 8.34 5.54
N ILE A 22 -0.48 7.33 4.73
CA ILE A 22 0.85 6.81 4.46
C ILE A 22 1.03 6.76 2.94
N LYS A 23 1.70 7.79 2.41
CA LYS A 23 1.88 8.02 0.97
C LYS A 23 2.43 6.79 0.24
N ALA A 24 3.47 6.18 0.80
CA ALA A 24 4.14 5.01 0.23
C ALA A 24 3.25 3.76 0.13
N ARG A 25 2.14 3.69 0.89
CA ARG A 25 1.24 2.52 0.91
C ARG A 25 -0.05 2.75 0.14
N GLU A 26 -0.48 4.00 0.06
CA GLU A 26 -1.85 4.34 -0.35
C GLU A 26 -1.93 5.19 -1.62
N LEU A 27 -0.92 6.01 -1.92
CA LEU A 27 -1.08 7.09 -2.91
C LEU A 27 -1.41 6.57 -4.31
N LYS A 28 -0.61 5.66 -4.85
CA LYS A 28 -0.81 5.13 -6.21
C LYS A 28 -2.16 4.41 -6.35
N ALA A 29 -2.53 3.61 -5.34
CA ALA A 29 -3.79 2.89 -5.33
C ALA A 29 -4.99 3.85 -5.27
N LYS A 30 -4.90 4.93 -4.48
CA LYS A 30 -5.94 5.96 -4.41
C LYS A 30 -6.02 6.82 -5.68
N ILE A 31 -4.92 7.03 -6.38
CA ILE A 31 -4.93 7.66 -7.70
C ILE A 31 -5.64 6.76 -8.71
N LEU A 32 -5.36 5.45 -8.71
CA LEU A 32 -6.08 4.49 -9.56
C LEU A 32 -7.59 4.55 -9.30
N ILE A 33 -8.03 4.52 -8.03
CA ILE A 33 -9.45 4.72 -7.66
C ILE A 33 -9.98 6.05 -8.18
N ALA A 34 -9.23 7.14 -8.00
CA ALA A 34 -9.67 8.46 -8.42
C ALA A 34 -9.86 8.55 -9.94
N LEU A 35 -8.96 7.96 -10.73
CA LEU A 35 -9.05 7.98 -12.18
C LEU A 35 -10.26 7.19 -12.67
N VAL A 36 -10.43 5.96 -12.20
CA VAL A 36 -11.58 5.11 -12.58
C VAL A 36 -12.88 5.77 -12.13
N ALA A 37 -12.96 6.29 -10.91
CA ALA A 37 -14.15 6.99 -10.43
C ALA A 37 -14.45 8.26 -11.24
N ALA A 38 -13.43 9.03 -11.65
CA ALA A 38 -13.63 10.22 -12.48
C ALA A 38 -14.25 9.87 -13.84
N ARG A 39 -13.84 8.74 -14.43
CA ARG A 39 -14.42 8.19 -15.67
C ARG A 39 -15.90 7.82 -15.52
N HIS A 40 -16.32 7.47 -14.31
CA HIS A 40 -17.70 7.18 -13.93
C HIS A 40 -18.47 8.43 -13.44
N GLY A 41 -17.94 9.63 -13.67
CA GLY A 41 -18.64 10.89 -13.39
C GLY A 41 -18.55 11.36 -11.95
N PHE A 42 -17.73 10.73 -11.10
CA PHE A 42 -17.44 11.25 -9.77
C PHE A 42 -16.48 12.44 -9.83
N ARG A 43 -16.63 13.34 -8.86
CA ARG A 43 -15.58 14.30 -8.49
C ARG A 43 -14.78 13.75 -7.32
N ILE A 44 -13.45 13.85 -7.36
CA ILE A 44 -12.60 13.27 -6.33
C ILE A 44 -11.76 14.35 -5.67
N TYR A 45 -11.74 14.34 -4.34
CA TYR A 45 -10.75 15.05 -3.55
C TYR A 45 -9.80 14.05 -2.91
N LEU A 46 -8.56 14.04 -3.38
CA LEU A 46 -7.49 13.18 -2.90
C LEU A 46 -6.44 14.03 -2.18
N GLY A 47 -6.04 13.62 -0.98
CA GLY A 47 -5.17 14.47 -0.18
C GLY A 47 -4.81 13.89 1.17
N SER A 48 -3.99 14.61 1.94
CA SER A 48 -3.67 14.18 3.30
C SER A 48 -4.96 14.07 4.12
N LYS A 49 -5.01 13.12 5.06
CA LYS A 49 -6.16 13.00 5.99
C LYS A 49 -6.58 14.34 6.58
N GLN A 50 -5.63 15.15 7.04
CA GLN A 50 -5.94 16.46 7.62
C GLN A 50 -6.61 17.41 6.61
N ALA A 51 -6.10 17.48 5.39
CA ALA A 51 -6.64 18.37 4.37
C ALA A 51 -8.03 17.95 3.90
N ILE A 52 -8.28 16.64 3.76
CA ILE A 52 -9.58 16.10 3.37
C ILE A 52 -10.62 16.28 4.49
N ASP A 53 -10.24 16.00 5.75
CA ASP A 53 -11.14 16.22 6.89
C ASP A 53 -11.53 17.71 6.99
N GLN A 54 -10.56 18.62 6.85
CA GLN A 54 -10.83 20.07 6.85
C GLN A 54 -11.74 20.50 5.69
N LEU A 55 -11.56 19.91 4.50
CA LEU A 55 -12.42 20.19 3.35
C LEU A 55 -13.86 19.78 3.64
N ILE A 56 -14.08 18.59 4.21
CA ILE A 56 -15.41 18.10 4.61
C ILE A 56 -16.03 18.99 5.69
N GLU A 57 -15.23 19.46 6.65
CA GLU A 57 -15.68 20.40 7.67
C GLU A 57 -16.07 21.76 7.08
N CYS A 58 -15.43 22.22 6.00
CA CYS A 58 -15.63 23.56 5.44
C CYS A 58 -16.57 23.62 4.23
N LYS A 59 -16.96 22.49 3.62
CA LYS A 59 -17.79 22.49 2.41
C LYS A 59 -19.22 23.03 2.67
N PRO A 60 -19.89 23.64 1.67
CA PRO A 60 -21.15 24.32 1.90
C PRO A 60 -22.36 23.38 2.12
N GLY A 61 -22.29 22.13 1.66
CA GLY A 61 -23.41 21.19 1.67
C GLY A 61 -23.11 19.86 2.35
N LYS A 62 -24.16 19.06 2.51
CA LYS A 62 -24.05 17.64 2.83
C LYS A 62 -24.10 16.84 1.53
N GLY A 63 -23.19 15.89 1.40
CA GLY A 63 -23.10 15.06 0.20
C GLY A 63 -21.79 14.27 0.13
N GLY A 64 -21.78 13.29 -0.76
CA GLY A 64 -20.57 12.54 -1.13
C GLY A 64 -20.23 11.36 -0.22
N ILE A 65 -19.11 10.73 -0.54
CA ILE A 65 -18.64 9.46 0.01
C ILE A 65 -17.26 9.67 0.63
N TYR A 66 -17.14 9.45 1.93
CA TYR A 66 -15.87 9.51 2.64
C TYR A 66 -15.26 8.13 2.83
N PHE A 67 -14.06 7.93 2.29
CA PHE A 67 -13.26 6.74 2.54
C PHE A 67 -12.50 6.84 3.85
N TYR A 68 -12.41 5.73 4.58
CA TYR A 68 -11.51 5.60 5.70
C TYR A 68 -10.97 4.18 5.86
N LYS A 69 -9.85 4.05 6.53
CA LYS A 69 -9.17 2.76 6.75
C LYS A 69 -9.79 1.87 7.82
N GLY A 70 -10.93 2.23 8.39
CA GLY A 70 -11.52 1.53 9.52
C GLY A 70 -12.66 2.32 10.17
N GLY A 71 -12.92 2.07 11.44
CA GLY A 71 -13.92 2.79 12.22
C GLY A 71 -13.38 4.07 12.84
N LYS A 72 -14.30 4.85 13.41
CA LYS A 72 -13.99 6.00 14.27
C LYS A 72 -14.95 5.99 15.46
N PRO A 73 -14.63 6.67 16.57
CA PRO A 73 -15.56 6.85 17.68
C PRO A 73 -16.88 7.48 17.21
N ALA A 74 -17.99 7.10 17.85
CA ALA A 74 -19.34 7.52 17.46
C ALA A 74 -19.49 9.05 17.32
N ALA A 75 -18.94 9.83 18.26
CA ALA A 75 -18.99 11.30 18.20
C ALA A 75 -18.28 11.89 16.97
N ILE A 76 -17.20 11.25 16.51
CA ILE A 76 -16.49 11.70 15.30
C ILE A 76 -17.27 11.29 14.05
N LEU A 77 -17.84 10.08 14.03
CA LEU A 77 -18.69 9.64 12.92
C LEU A 77 -19.95 10.50 12.79
N ALA A 78 -20.53 10.96 13.91
CA ALA A 78 -21.61 11.95 13.96
C ALA A 78 -21.27 13.18 13.13
N GLY A 79 -20.18 13.87 13.48
CA GLY A 79 -19.75 15.05 12.74
C GLY A 79 -19.43 14.77 11.27
N ILE A 80 -18.92 13.58 10.93
CA ILE A 80 -18.67 13.21 9.53
C ILE A 80 -19.99 13.01 8.77
N LYS A 81 -20.95 12.25 9.32
CA LYS A 81 -22.25 11.97 8.69
C LYS A 81 -23.18 13.17 8.61
N ASP A 82 -22.93 14.22 9.38
CA ASP A 82 -23.60 15.51 9.21
C ASP A 82 -23.14 16.23 7.93
N ARG A 83 -21.97 15.84 7.38
CA ARG A 83 -21.36 16.46 6.21
C ARG A 83 -21.34 15.54 4.99
N VAL A 84 -21.35 14.22 5.14
CA VAL A 84 -21.34 13.28 4.01
C VAL A 84 -22.54 12.33 4.03
N ASP A 85 -22.89 11.80 2.86
CA ASP A 85 -23.96 10.79 2.77
C ASP A 85 -23.45 9.44 3.25
N ARG A 86 -22.26 9.07 2.76
CA ARG A 86 -21.72 7.72 2.89
C ARG A 86 -20.35 7.73 3.56
N PHE A 87 -20.15 6.78 4.46
CA PHE A 87 -18.88 6.45 5.10
C PHE A 87 -18.53 5.02 4.71
N VAL A 88 -17.44 4.85 3.96
CA VAL A 88 -17.02 3.55 3.45
C VAL A 88 -15.64 3.19 3.97
N VAL A 89 -15.42 1.88 4.17
CA VAL A 89 -14.18 1.36 4.73
C VAL A 89 -13.38 0.62 3.67
N LEU A 90 -12.15 1.05 3.45
CA LEU A 90 -11.11 0.36 2.68
C LEU A 90 -9.83 0.41 3.51
N ASP A 91 -9.48 -0.70 4.18
CA ASP A 91 -8.33 -0.72 5.10
C ASP A 91 -7.05 -1.15 4.37
N GLU A 92 -6.19 -0.17 4.03
CA GLU A 92 -4.93 -0.45 3.33
C GLU A 92 -3.83 -1.06 4.22
N GLU A 93 -4.13 -1.29 5.50
CA GLU A 93 -3.24 -1.99 6.42
C GLU A 93 -3.67 -3.46 6.63
N MET A 94 -4.84 -3.86 6.13
CA MET A 94 -5.32 -5.26 6.09
C MET A 94 -4.72 -6.01 4.90
N GLY A 95 -3.39 -6.02 4.79
CA GLY A 95 -2.68 -6.66 3.70
C GLY A 95 -2.70 -8.20 3.76
N PRO A 96 -2.28 -8.88 2.68
CA PRO A 96 -2.39 -10.34 2.51
C PRO A 96 -1.52 -11.19 3.46
N ALA A 97 -0.64 -10.56 4.24
CA ALA A 97 0.20 -11.27 5.22
C ALA A 97 -0.27 -11.11 6.67
N VAL A 98 -1.45 -10.53 6.90
CA VAL A 98 -2.07 -10.52 8.23
C VAL A 98 -2.43 -11.96 8.60
N GLN A 99 -1.86 -12.45 9.70
CA GLN A 99 -2.06 -13.84 10.15
C GLN A 99 -3.29 -14.00 11.06
N ASP A 100 -3.54 -13.02 11.94
CA ASP A 100 -4.65 -13.05 12.90
C ASP A 100 -5.74 -12.05 12.51
N LEU A 101 -6.49 -12.39 11.47
CA LEU A 101 -7.55 -11.53 10.93
C LEU A 101 -8.61 -11.19 11.99
N ASP A 102 -8.97 -12.15 12.84
CA ASP A 102 -10.02 -12.00 13.87
C ASP A 102 -9.63 -10.89 14.86
N SER A 103 -8.43 -10.95 15.45
CA SER A 103 -7.95 -9.90 16.37
C SER A 103 -7.82 -8.55 15.68
N TYR A 104 -7.41 -8.53 14.41
CA TYR A 104 -7.33 -7.28 13.65
C TYR A 104 -8.72 -6.67 13.46
N TYR A 105 -9.71 -7.40 12.96
CA TYR A 105 -11.06 -6.87 12.77
C TYR A 105 -11.73 -6.43 14.08
N GLN A 106 -11.47 -7.13 15.19
CA GLN A 106 -11.90 -6.68 16.52
C GLN A 106 -11.38 -5.27 16.85
N GLY A 107 -10.12 -4.96 16.51
CA GLY A 107 -9.50 -3.67 16.81
C GLY A 107 -9.76 -2.56 15.79
N ARG A 108 -10.26 -2.86 14.58
CA ARG A 108 -10.41 -1.87 13.49
C ARG A 108 -11.68 -1.04 13.55
N ILE A 109 -12.76 -1.59 14.09
CA ILE A 109 -14.06 -0.92 14.20
C ILE A 109 -14.39 -0.69 15.67
N TYR A 110 -14.83 0.53 16.00
CA TYR A 110 -15.26 0.84 17.37
C TYR A 110 -16.61 0.15 17.63
N PRO A 111 -16.75 -0.65 18.70
CA PRO A 111 -18.03 -1.27 19.04
C PRO A 111 -19.17 -0.23 19.11
N GLY A 112 -20.32 -0.57 18.52
CA GLY A 112 -21.51 0.29 18.46
C GLY A 112 -21.50 1.31 17.32
N THR A 113 -20.50 1.29 16.44
CA THR A 113 -20.40 2.19 15.28
C THR A 113 -20.67 1.51 13.94
N GLU A 114 -20.97 0.23 13.94
CA GLU A 114 -21.20 -0.61 12.76
C GLU A 114 -22.34 -0.07 11.89
N ALA A 115 -23.38 0.48 12.52
CA ALA A 115 -24.51 1.10 11.83
C ALA A 115 -24.11 2.27 10.91
N TRP A 116 -22.98 2.93 11.21
CA TRP A 116 -22.53 4.15 10.52
C TRP A 116 -21.67 3.86 9.28
N VAL A 117 -21.18 2.63 9.15
CA VAL A 117 -20.48 2.15 7.95
C VAL A 117 -21.52 1.81 6.89
N ASP A 118 -21.42 2.35 5.67
CA ASP A 118 -22.34 2.02 4.58
C ASP A 118 -21.85 0.83 3.75
N ARG A 119 -20.54 0.72 3.57
CA ARG A 119 -19.90 -0.31 2.74
C ARG A 119 -18.51 -0.60 3.25
N MET A 120 -18.13 -1.87 3.27
CA MET A 120 -16.80 -2.33 3.66
C MET A 120 -16.21 -3.18 2.54
N PHE A 121 -15.06 -2.75 2.02
CA PHE A 121 -14.37 -3.41 0.91
C PHE A 121 -13.32 -4.37 1.46
N LEU A 122 -13.43 -5.64 1.10
CA LEU A 122 -12.59 -6.71 1.64
C LEU A 122 -11.65 -7.30 0.58
N LEU A 123 -10.48 -7.72 1.06
CA LEU A 123 -9.39 -8.27 0.25
C LEU A 123 -9.74 -9.63 -0.37
N GLY A 124 -10.42 -10.52 0.36
CA GLY A 124 -10.71 -11.89 -0.07
C GLY A 124 -11.78 -12.55 0.79
N GLN A 125 -12.15 -13.78 0.44
CA GLN A 125 -13.17 -14.55 1.18
C GLN A 125 -12.75 -14.81 2.64
N THR A 126 -11.48 -15.11 2.87
CA THR A 126 -10.95 -15.31 4.24
C THR A 126 -11.13 -14.08 5.14
N HIS A 127 -11.08 -12.88 4.55
CA HIS A 127 -11.37 -11.62 5.25
C HIS A 127 -12.86 -11.47 5.58
N LEU A 128 -13.75 -11.92 4.68
CA LEU A 128 -15.19 -11.92 4.92
C LEU A 128 -15.56 -12.91 6.03
N ASP A 129 -15.02 -14.12 5.99
CA ASP A 129 -15.30 -15.15 6.99
C ASP A 129 -14.89 -14.71 8.40
N SER A 130 -13.71 -14.09 8.52
CA SER A 130 -13.24 -13.48 9.78
C SER A 130 -14.17 -12.36 10.24
N LEU A 131 -14.52 -11.42 9.35
CA LEU A 131 -15.44 -10.33 9.67
C LEU A 131 -16.81 -10.85 10.15
N CYS A 132 -17.38 -11.85 9.48
CA CYS A 132 -18.64 -12.50 9.86
C CYS A 132 -18.57 -13.11 11.27
N ARG A 133 -17.41 -13.67 11.64
CA ARG A 133 -17.20 -14.28 12.97
C ARG A 133 -17.12 -13.23 14.07
N VAL A 134 -16.40 -12.12 13.86
CA VAL A 134 -16.07 -11.17 14.93
C VAL A 134 -16.89 -9.88 14.91
N ARG A 135 -17.53 -9.54 13.79
CA ARG A 135 -18.36 -8.33 13.56
C ARG A 135 -19.53 -8.65 12.61
N PRO A 136 -20.43 -9.60 12.95
CA PRO A 136 -21.51 -10.03 12.09
C PRO A 136 -22.44 -8.91 11.61
N GLU A 137 -22.56 -7.81 12.35
CA GLU A 137 -23.37 -6.63 12.01
C GLU A 137 -22.86 -5.89 10.76
N LEU A 138 -21.58 -6.09 10.40
CA LEU A 138 -20.98 -5.53 9.19
C LEU A 138 -21.07 -6.47 7.99
N ALA A 139 -21.38 -7.76 8.18
CA ALA A 139 -21.41 -8.73 7.10
C ALA A 139 -22.37 -8.33 5.95
N PRO A 140 -23.61 -7.82 6.20
CA PRO A 140 -24.49 -7.37 5.11
C PRO A 140 -23.97 -6.16 4.34
N LYS A 141 -22.95 -5.48 4.87
CA LYS A 141 -22.33 -4.28 4.30
C LYS A 141 -20.98 -4.58 3.66
N ALA A 142 -20.47 -5.80 3.82
CA ALA A 142 -19.17 -6.19 3.34
C ALA A 142 -19.24 -6.75 1.92
N VAL A 143 -18.30 -6.35 1.08
CA VAL A 143 -18.18 -6.84 -0.29
C VAL A 143 -16.72 -7.21 -0.53
N VAL A 144 -16.50 -8.45 -0.98
CA VAL A 144 -15.18 -8.91 -1.43
C VAL A 144 -14.93 -8.29 -2.79
N THR A 145 -13.99 -7.34 -2.83
CA THR A 145 -13.64 -6.63 -4.08
C THR A 145 -12.21 -6.91 -4.50
N GLY A 146 -11.38 -7.51 -3.66
CA GLY A 146 -9.94 -7.48 -3.83
C GLY A 146 -9.37 -6.19 -3.24
N TRP A 147 -8.22 -5.75 -3.74
CA TRP A 147 -7.58 -4.56 -3.19
C TRP A 147 -6.90 -3.73 -4.28
N PRO A 148 -7.17 -2.42 -4.38
CA PRO A 148 -6.55 -1.54 -5.39
C PRO A 148 -5.02 -1.52 -5.38
N ARG A 149 -4.39 -1.90 -4.26
CA ARG A 149 -2.93 -2.05 -4.22
C ARG A 149 -2.45 -3.29 -4.99
N VAL A 150 -3.24 -4.36 -4.99
CA VAL A 150 -2.98 -5.59 -5.76
C VAL A 150 -3.18 -5.33 -7.24
N ASP A 151 -4.14 -4.48 -7.63
CA ASP A 151 -4.31 -4.08 -9.03
C ASP A 151 -2.99 -3.56 -9.63
N LEU A 152 -2.24 -2.73 -8.88
CA LEU A 152 -0.94 -2.18 -9.30
C LEU A 152 0.15 -3.24 -9.51
N TRP A 153 -0.04 -4.44 -8.98
CA TRP A 153 0.89 -5.55 -9.13
C TRP A 153 0.59 -6.41 -10.35
N ARG A 154 -0.57 -6.22 -10.99
CA ARG A 154 -0.96 -7.04 -12.12
C ARG A 154 -0.16 -6.66 -13.38
N PRO A 155 0.09 -7.62 -14.30
CA PRO A 155 0.88 -7.37 -15.49
C PRO A 155 0.32 -6.26 -16.39
N GLU A 156 -0.99 -6.06 -16.44
CA GLU A 156 -1.60 -5.04 -17.32
C GLU A 156 -1.25 -3.60 -16.87
N LEU A 157 -0.95 -3.41 -15.57
CA LEU A 157 -0.51 -2.13 -15.02
C LEU A 157 1.02 -2.01 -14.86
N LYS A 158 1.79 -3.00 -15.36
CA LYS A 158 3.27 -2.97 -15.31
C LYS A 158 3.87 -1.78 -16.08
N HIS A 159 3.19 -1.30 -17.11
CA HIS A 159 3.68 -0.24 -17.99
C HIS A 159 4.06 1.05 -17.23
N GLN A 160 3.41 1.32 -16.09
CA GLN A 160 3.73 2.45 -15.21
C GLN A 160 5.18 2.45 -14.70
N PHE A 161 5.85 1.30 -14.75
CA PHE A 161 7.22 1.10 -14.28
C PHE A 161 8.24 0.95 -15.41
N VAL A 162 7.84 1.04 -16.70
CA VAL A 162 8.74 0.74 -17.84
C VAL A 162 10.02 1.55 -17.81
N GLY A 163 9.95 2.84 -17.49
CA GLY A 163 11.14 3.71 -17.40
C GLY A 163 12.10 3.27 -16.30
N ASP A 164 11.58 3.05 -15.08
CA ASP A 164 12.37 2.61 -13.93
C ASP A 164 12.96 1.21 -14.17
N VAL A 165 12.17 0.28 -14.69
CA VAL A 165 12.58 -1.10 -15.00
C VAL A 165 13.70 -1.09 -16.05
N SER A 166 13.56 -0.32 -17.12
CA SER A 166 14.59 -0.22 -18.18
C SER A 166 15.90 0.36 -17.64
N ALA A 167 15.81 1.39 -16.80
CA ALA A 167 16.99 2.00 -16.16
C ALA A 167 17.70 1.00 -15.24
N LEU A 168 16.94 0.27 -14.41
CA LEU A 168 17.49 -0.76 -13.52
C LEU A 168 18.16 -1.90 -14.29
N GLN A 169 17.52 -2.39 -15.36
CA GLN A 169 18.09 -3.44 -16.21
C GLN A 169 19.35 -2.97 -16.93
N GLN A 170 19.40 -1.73 -17.44
CA GLN A 170 20.61 -1.16 -18.03
C GLN A 170 21.74 -1.03 -17.00
N GLN A 171 21.42 -0.61 -15.78
CA GLN A 171 22.42 -0.36 -14.74
C GLN A 171 22.96 -1.65 -14.09
N HIS A 172 22.12 -2.67 -13.96
CA HIS A 172 22.43 -3.86 -13.15
C HIS A 172 22.52 -5.16 -13.94
N GLY A 173 22.05 -5.19 -15.19
CA GLY A 173 21.90 -6.43 -15.95
C GLY A 173 20.82 -7.34 -15.36
N ALA A 174 20.87 -8.63 -15.68
CA ALA A 174 19.98 -9.62 -15.09
C ALA A 174 20.43 -9.98 -13.66
N TYR A 175 19.48 -10.08 -12.74
CA TYR A 175 19.75 -10.40 -11.33
C TYR A 175 18.55 -11.06 -10.67
N LEU A 176 18.81 -11.74 -9.55
CA LEU A 176 17.78 -12.15 -8.60
C LEU A 176 17.63 -11.09 -7.51
N LEU A 177 16.40 -10.78 -7.11
CA LEU A 177 16.13 -9.83 -6.04
C LEU A 177 15.98 -10.58 -4.72
N PHE A 178 16.74 -10.26 -3.70
CA PHE A 178 16.46 -10.69 -2.33
C PHE A 178 15.76 -9.57 -1.55
N SER A 179 14.51 -9.80 -1.13
CA SER A 179 13.75 -8.87 -0.28
C SER A 179 13.88 -9.26 1.18
N SER A 180 14.48 -8.37 1.98
CA SER A 180 14.76 -8.62 3.40
C SER A 180 13.55 -8.36 4.31
N ASP A 181 13.44 -9.14 5.39
CA ASP A 181 12.44 -9.01 6.46
C ASP A 181 12.91 -9.67 7.79
N PHE A 182 14.18 -9.48 8.17
CA PHE A 182 14.71 -10.04 9.43
C PHE A 182 14.24 -9.24 10.65
N GLY A 183 14.02 -7.94 10.47
CA GLY A 183 13.64 -7.02 11.54
C GLY A 183 14.83 -6.66 12.45
N VAL A 184 15.38 -7.64 13.17
CA VAL A 184 16.52 -7.47 14.08
C VAL A 184 17.81 -7.99 13.45
N ILE A 185 18.71 -7.09 13.06
CA ILE A 185 19.95 -7.44 12.34
C ILE A 185 21.25 -7.06 13.09
N SER A 186 21.15 -6.52 14.30
CA SER A 186 22.33 -6.15 15.11
C SER A 186 22.05 -6.31 16.60
N GLN A 187 23.12 -6.46 17.39
CA GLN A 187 23.02 -6.48 18.85
C GLN A 187 22.39 -5.19 19.41
N GLU A 188 22.67 -4.03 18.79
CA GLU A 188 22.04 -2.77 19.19
C GLU A 188 20.52 -2.79 18.94
N ALA A 189 20.09 -3.27 17.77
CA ALA A 189 18.67 -3.42 17.45
C ALA A 189 17.98 -4.42 18.39
N LEU A 190 18.63 -5.55 18.66
CA LEU A 190 18.14 -6.57 19.59
C LEU A 190 17.95 -5.98 20.99
N GLY A 191 18.98 -5.32 21.53
CA GLY A 191 18.90 -4.68 22.84
C GLY A 191 17.83 -3.58 22.92
N ARG A 192 17.57 -2.86 21.81
CA ARG A 192 16.49 -1.87 21.73
C ARG A 192 15.12 -2.50 21.79
N GLU A 193 14.88 -3.56 21.02
CA GLU A 193 13.59 -4.26 21.00
C GLU A 193 13.35 -5.04 22.30
N LEU A 194 14.37 -5.63 22.92
CA LEU A 194 14.26 -6.27 24.24
C LEU A 194 13.88 -5.27 25.34
N ARG A 195 14.46 -4.06 25.34
CA ARG A 195 14.05 -2.99 26.27
C ARG A 195 12.60 -2.60 26.05
N ARG A 196 12.20 -2.39 24.79
CA ARG A 196 10.81 -2.07 24.43
C ARG A 196 9.82 -3.16 24.83
N LEU A 197 10.23 -4.42 24.71
CA LEU A 197 9.44 -5.58 25.14
C LEU A 197 9.27 -5.60 26.67
N GLY A 198 10.30 -5.22 27.42
CA GLY A 198 10.24 -5.07 28.88
C GLY A 198 9.27 -3.99 29.36
N GLU A 199 9.01 -2.97 28.54
CA GLU A 199 8.05 -1.89 28.79
C GLU A 199 6.61 -2.25 28.34
N SER A 200 6.41 -3.42 27.74
CA SER A 200 5.11 -3.83 27.18
C SER A 200 4.16 -4.44 28.23
N HIS A 201 2.86 -4.37 27.98
CA HIS A 201 1.83 -4.97 28.84
C HIS A 201 1.62 -6.48 28.61
N PHE A 202 2.55 -7.14 27.92
CA PHE A 202 2.47 -8.58 27.68
C PHE A 202 2.56 -9.37 28.99
N ASN A 203 1.87 -10.51 29.07
CA ASN A 203 2.07 -11.44 30.16
C ASN A 203 3.44 -12.14 30.05
N GLU A 204 3.81 -12.92 31.06
CA GLU A 204 5.13 -13.57 31.12
C GLU A 204 5.38 -14.54 29.96
N ALA A 205 4.39 -15.39 29.64
CA ALA A 205 4.49 -16.33 28.54
C ALA A 205 4.66 -15.60 27.19
N GLU A 206 3.92 -14.52 26.97
CA GLU A 206 4.02 -13.71 25.78
C GLU A 206 5.38 -13.01 25.68
N ARG A 207 5.87 -12.41 26.78
CA ARG A 207 7.23 -11.85 26.82
C ARG A 207 8.28 -12.91 26.49
N HIS A 208 8.19 -14.11 27.06
CA HIS A 208 9.13 -15.19 26.75
C HIS A 208 9.13 -15.56 25.26
N ARG A 209 7.94 -15.71 24.67
CA ARG A 209 7.79 -15.99 23.22
C ARG A 209 8.40 -14.88 22.37
N GLN A 210 8.13 -13.61 22.68
CA GLN A 210 8.66 -12.47 21.93
C GLN A 210 10.18 -12.33 22.09
N THR A 211 10.72 -12.53 23.29
CA THR A 211 12.18 -12.54 23.53
C THR A 211 12.86 -13.61 22.68
N LYS A 212 12.34 -14.85 22.69
CA LYS A 212 12.85 -15.92 21.85
C LYS A 212 12.80 -15.53 20.37
N ARG A 213 11.68 -15.00 19.90
CA ARG A 213 11.51 -14.54 18.50
C ARG A 213 12.55 -13.49 18.09
N LEU A 214 12.89 -12.55 18.97
CA LEU A 214 13.89 -11.51 18.69
C LEU A 214 15.31 -12.11 18.59
N HIS A 215 15.65 -13.06 19.47
CA HIS A 215 16.93 -13.77 19.39
C HIS A 215 17.02 -14.67 18.14
N ASP A 216 15.96 -15.41 17.84
CA ASP A 216 15.88 -16.25 16.64
C ASP A 216 16.04 -15.37 15.38
N ALA A 217 15.33 -14.23 15.29
CA ALA A 217 15.45 -13.30 14.16
C ALA A 217 16.89 -12.76 13.95
N TYR A 218 17.62 -12.51 15.03
CA TYR A 218 19.02 -12.08 14.93
C TYR A 218 19.95 -13.22 14.49
N ALA A 219 19.79 -14.43 15.07
CA ALA A 219 20.55 -15.61 14.67
C ALA A 219 20.30 -16.00 13.21
N ASP A 220 19.05 -15.87 12.77
CA ASP A 220 18.58 -16.00 11.40
C ASP A 220 19.33 -15.08 10.42
N PHE A 221 19.52 -13.81 10.80
CA PHE A 221 20.28 -12.85 10.00
C PHE A 221 21.75 -13.27 9.89
N ASP A 222 22.38 -13.71 10.98
CA ASP A 222 23.76 -14.18 10.96
C ASP A 222 23.94 -15.42 10.05
N ARG A 223 22.98 -16.35 10.05
CA ARG A 223 22.98 -17.49 9.12
C ARG A 223 22.79 -17.05 7.68
N PHE A 224 21.91 -16.08 7.43
CA PHE A 224 21.77 -15.52 6.08
C PHE A 224 23.04 -14.81 5.59
N VAL A 225 23.76 -14.09 6.46
CA VAL A 225 25.06 -13.48 6.10
C VAL A 225 26.06 -14.55 5.64
N ALA A 226 26.10 -15.71 6.32
CA ALA A 226 26.94 -16.84 5.90
C ALA A 226 26.49 -17.41 4.55
N LEU A 227 25.18 -17.60 4.36
CA LEU A 227 24.61 -18.05 3.10
C LEU A 227 24.92 -17.09 1.94
N ALA A 228 24.71 -15.78 2.13
CA ALA A 228 24.96 -14.77 1.12
C ALA A 228 26.43 -14.75 0.66
N ARG A 229 27.39 -14.92 1.59
CA ARG A 229 28.82 -15.06 1.26
C ARG A 229 29.08 -16.33 0.44
N LYS A 230 28.42 -17.44 0.77
CA LYS A 230 28.55 -18.70 0.02
C LYS A 230 27.98 -18.56 -1.40
N LEU A 231 26.82 -17.93 -1.56
CA LEU A 231 26.20 -17.65 -2.87
C LEU A 231 27.08 -16.71 -3.71
N ASP A 232 27.67 -15.69 -3.10
CA ASP A 232 28.59 -14.77 -3.79
C ASP A 232 29.87 -15.46 -4.29
N ALA A 233 30.39 -16.43 -3.53
CA ALA A 233 31.60 -17.16 -3.90
C ALA A 233 31.36 -18.28 -4.93
N ASP A 234 30.14 -18.82 -5.02
CA ASP A 234 29.81 -19.93 -5.91
C ASP A 234 29.59 -19.45 -7.35
N PRO A 235 30.45 -19.80 -8.33
CA PRO A 235 30.33 -19.33 -9.71
C PRO A 235 29.02 -19.74 -10.39
N GLU A 236 28.37 -20.83 -9.95
CA GLU A 236 27.09 -21.30 -10.49
C GLU A 236 25.91 -20.46 -10.00
N CYS A 237 26.09 -19.73 -8.90
CA CYS A 237 25.04 -18.87 -8.35
C CYS A 237 24.98 -17.52 -9.10
N PRO A 238 23.81 -17.09 -9.60
CA PRO A 238 23.67 -15.82 -10.30
C PRO A 238 23.90 -14.57 -9.43
N PRO A 239 24.06 -13.38 -10.04
CA PRO A 239 24.09 -12.11 -9.31
C PRO A 239 22.80 -11.87 -8.51
N ILE A 240 22.97 -11.37 -7.28
CA ILE A 240 21.85 -11.09 -6.36
C ILE A 240 21.89 -9.60 -5.97
N ILE A 241 20.74 -8.94 -6.04
CA ILE A 241 20.53 -7.63 -5.41
C ILE A 241 19.80 -7.85 -4.10
N ILE A 242 20.48 -7.59 -2.99
CA ILE A 242 19.89 -7.57 -1.65
C ILE A 242 19.27 -6.19 -1.44
N ARG A 243 17.96 -6.17 -1.19
CA ARG A 243 17.22 -4.97 -0.80
C ARG A 243 16.79 -5.06 0.67
N PRO A 244 17.51 -4.37 1.59
CA PRO A 244 17.16 -4.33 3.01
C PRO A 244 15.72 -3.85 3.28
N HIS A 245 15.14 -4.29 4.39
CA HIS A 245 13.84 -3.77 4.82
C HIS A 245 13.98 -2.31 5.27
N PRO A 246 12.99 -1.42 5.05
CA PRO A 246 13.08 -0.02 5.49
C PRO A 246 13.32 0.20 6.99
N SER A 247 13.00 -0.78 7.84
CA SER A 247 13.26 -0.71 9.29
C SER A 247 14.64 -1.21 9.70
N GLU A 248 15.39 -1.82 8.78
CA GLU A 248 16.70 -2.40 9.04
C GLU A 248 17.82 -1.37 8.84
N THR A 249 18.88 -1.49 9.63
CA THR A 249 20.02 -0.57 9.56
C THR A 249 20.91 -0.88 8.35
N ILE A 250 20.86 -0.02 7.33
CA ILE A 250 21.63 -0.19 6.08
C ILE A 250 23.15 -0.27 6.31
N SER A 251 23.70 0.44 7.31
CA SER A 251 25.13 0.38 7.60
C SER A 251 25.59 -1.01 8.06
N VAL A 252 24.74 -1.74 8.79
CA VAL A 252 25.04 -3.12 9.22
C VAL A 252 25.10 -4.05 8.02
N TRP A 253 24.17 -3.91 7.08
CA TRP A 253 24.23 -4.64 5.81
C TRP A 253 25.56 -4.37 5.07
N LYS A 254 25.92 -3.10 4.90
CA LYS A 254 27.17 -2.70 4.23
C LYS A 254 28.42 -3.20 4.95
N GLU A 255 28.45 -3.16 6.27
CA GLU A 255 29.58 -3.69 7.07
C GLU A 255 29.74 -5.20 6.86
N ARG A 256 28.64 -5.96 6.89
CA ARG A 256 28.69 -7.42 6.88
C ARG A 256 28.88 -8.03 5.48
N LEU A 257 28.37 -7.37 4.45
CA LEU A 257 28.25 -7.91 3.09
C LEU A 257 28.70 -6.91 1.99
N GLY A 258 29.24 -5.74 2.33
CA GLY A 258 29.58 -4.70 1.34
C GLY A 258 30.79 -5.02 0.46
N ALA A 259 31.60 -6.01 0.82
CA ALA A 259 32.77 -6.46 0.06
C ALA A 259 32.45 -7.59 -0.96
N LEU A 260 31.18 -8.01 -1.04
CA LEU A 260 30.74 -9.02 -2.01
C LEU A 260 30.85 -8.50 -3.44
N GLN A 261 31.15 -9.39 -4.39
CA GLN A 261 31.47 -9.02 -5.77
C GLN A 261 30.27 -9.13 -6.70
N LYS A 262 29.55 -10.26 -6.65
CA LYS A 262 28.34 -10.51 -7.47
C LYS A 262 27.09 -10.00 -6.80
N THR A 263 27.09 -9.99 -5.48
CA THR A 263 25.95 -9.59 -4.65
C THR A 263 26.06 -8.13 -4.26
N ARG A 264 25.02 -7.34 -4.53
CA ARG A 264 24.99 -5.91 -4.23
C ARG A 264 23.92 -5.57 -3.20
N ILE A 265 24.18 -4.59 -2.35
CA ILE A 265 23.24 -4.12 -1.32
C ILE A 265 22.71 -2.77 -1.75
N ILE A 266 21.43 -2.72 -2.13
CA ILE A 266 20.82 -1.51 -2.68
C ILE A 266 19.49 -1.24 -1.98
N PHE A 267 19.36 -0.04 -1.41
CA PHE A 267 18.12 0.45 -0.81
C PHE A 267 17.75 1.77 -1.46
N GLU A 268 17.02 1.68 -2.57
CA GLU A 268 16.59 2.83 -3.37
C GLU A 268 15.18 2.60 -3.90
N GLY A 269 14.39 3.67 -3.99
CA GLY A 269 13.06 3.66 -4.61
C GLY A 269 12.05 2.71 -3.97
N GLU A 270 10.91 2.56 -4.67
CA GLU A 270 9.88 1.57 -4.38
C GLU A 270 10.37 0.16 -4.79
N ILE A 271 9.86 -0.90 -4.16
CA ILE A 271 10.26 -2.27 -4.50
C ILE A 271 9.73 -2.76 -5.85
N SER A 272 8.58 -2.26 -6.33
CA SER A 272 7.91 -2.75 -7.53
C SER A 272 8.79 -2.70 -8.79
N PRO A 273 9.49 -1.58 -9.11
CA PRO A 273 10.45 -1.56 -10.22
C PRO A 273 11.57 -2.59 -10.09
N TRP A 274 12.16 -2.76 -8.90
CA TRP A 274 13.23 -3.73 -8.66
C TRP A 274 12.78 -5.16 -8.88
N LEU A 275 11.53 -5.46 -8.50
CA LEU A 275 10.92 -6.76 -8.67
C LEU A 275 10.62 -7.01 -10.15
N TYR A 276 10.00 -6.06 -10.85
CA TYR A 276 9.73 -6.20 -12.30
C TYR A 276 10.98 -6.27 -13.17
N ALA A 277 12.10 -5.72 -12.69
CA ALA A 277 13.40 -5.79 -13.36
C ALA A 277 14.19 -7.07 -13.04
N SER A 278 13.80 -7.84 -12.00
CA SER A 278 14.51 -9.05 -11.61
C SER A 278 14.03 -10.30 -12.36
N SER A 279 14.90 -11.31 -12.43
CA SER A 279 14.56 -12.63 -13.00
C SER A 279 13.77 -13.52 -12.04
N GLY A 280 13.76 -13.17 -10.75
CA GLY A 280 13.04 -13.88 -9.71
C GLY A 280 13.24 -13.22 -8.35
N LEU A 281 12.41 -13.61 -7.38
CA LEU A 281 12.47 -13.14 -6.00
C LEU A 281 13.00 -14.24 -5.08
N LEU A 282 14.05 -13.93 -4.32
CA LEU A 282 14.49 -14.69 -3.16
C LEU A 282 13.91 -14.05 -1.89
N HIS A 283 13.35 -14.86 -0.99
CA HIS A 283 12.81 -14.34 0.27
C HIS A 283 12.71 -15.42 1.35
N ARG A 284 12.37 -15.02 2.57
CA ARG A 284 12.14 -15.91 3.73
C ARG A 284 10.77 -15.68 4.38
N GLY A 285 9.76 -15.41 3.55
CA GLY A 285 8.38 -15.19 4.00
C GLY A 285 7.91 -13.73 4.06
N CYS A 286 8.57 -12.81 3.36
CA CYS A 286 8.13 -11.41 3.27
C CYS A 286 6.88 -11.24 2.39
N THR A 287 6.15 -10.13 2.59
CA THR A 287 4.96 -9.76 1.79
C THR A 287 5.24 -9.54 0.30
N THR A 288 6.50 -9.25 -0.07
CA THR A 288 6.90 -9.06 -1.48
C THR A 288 6.63 -10.31 -2.33
N ALA A 289 6.61 -11.51 -1.74
CA ALA A 289 6.27 -12.73 -2.46
C ALA A 289 4.83 -12.74 -2.98
N VAL A 290 3.89 -12.15 -2.23
CA VAL A 290 2.51 -12.00 -2.71
C VAL A 290 2.46 -11.05 -3.89
N GLN A 291 3.23 -9.96 -3.85
CA GLN A 291 3.36 -9.06 -4.99
C GLN A 291 3.98 -9.77 -6.21
N ALA A 292 5.07 -10.52 -6.02
CA ALA A 292 5.71 -11.28 -7.09
C ALA A 292 4.77 -12.26 -7.77
N TYR A 293 3.95 -12.97 -6.98
CA TYR A 293 2.90 -13.85 -7.50
C TYR A 293 1.93 -13.11 -8.44
N PHE A 294 1.38 -11.97 -7.99
CA PHE A 294 0.46 -11.18 -8.82
C PHE A 294 1.14 -10.46 -10.00
N SER A 295 2.46 -10.30 -9.94
CA SER A 295 3.28 -9.72 -11.01
C SER A 295 3.84 -10.75 -12.00
N ASP A 296 3.45 -12.02 -11.88
CA ASP A 296 3.93 -13.13 -12.72
C ASP A 296 5.45 -13.35 -12.65
N ILE A 297 6.01 -13.18 -11.44
CA ILE A 297 7.44 -13.32 -11.17
C ILE A 297 7.67 -14.52 -10.25
N PRO A 298 8.53 -15.48 -10.63
CA PRO A 298 8.80 -16.65 -9.79
C PRO A 298 9.45 -16.23 -8.48
N SER A 299 9.00 -16.84 -7.39
CA SER A 299 9.53 -16.62 -6.04
C SER A 299 10.12 -17.91 -5.49
N ILE A 300 11.24 -17.78 -4.80
CA ILE A 300 11.98 -18.88 -4.16
C ILE A 300 12.05 -18.58 -2.66
N TYR A 301 11.43 -19.44 -1.87
CA TYR A 301 11.47 -19.38 -0.42
C TYR A 301 12.71 -20.13 0.08
N ILE A 302 13.62 -19.43 0.75
CA ILE A 302 14.82 -20.03 1.33
C ILE A 302 14.43 -20.71 2.66
N LEU A 303 14.44 -22.05 2.67
CA LEU A 303 14.28 -22.81 3.92
C LEU A 303 15.58 -22.75 4.73
N ASP A 304 15.41 -22.53 6.02
CA ASP A 304 16.50 -22.59 6.99
C ASP A 304 16.25 -23.82 7.86
N ALA A 305 17.17 -24.78 7.82
CA ALA A 305 17.06 -26.02 8.60
C ALA A 305 16.98 -25.79 10.12
N HIS A 306 17.37 -24.60 10.59
CA HIS A 306 17.32 -24.20 11.99
C HIS A 306 16.07 -23.38 12.35
N ALA A 307 15.20 -23.07 11.39
CA ALA A 307 13.98 -22.32 11.61
C ALA A 307 12.75 -23.13 11.22
N SER A 308 11.65 -22.94 11.95
CA SER A 308 10.36 -23.51 11.54
C SER A 308 9.79 -22.70 10.38
N PRO A 309 9.60 -23.29 9.19
CA PRO A 309 9.04 -22.56 8.06
C PRO A 309 7.60 -22.15 8.33
N LYS A 310 7.22 -20.97 7.85
CA LYS A 310 5.86 -20.44 7.97
C LYS A 310 4.97 -21.00 6.86
N THR A 311 4.83 -22.34 6.82
CA THR A 311 4.21 -23.06 5.70
C THR A 311 2.74 -22.70 5.47
N ALA A 312 2.03 -22.31 6.52
CA ALA A 312 0.64 -21.86 6.45
C ALA A 312 0.46 -20.43 5.90
N THR A 313 1.55 -19.72 5.57
CA THR A 313 1.46 -18.33 5.11
C THR A 313 1.44 -18.25 3.59
N LEU A 314 0.69 -17.27 3.08
CA LEU A 314 0.56 -17.03 1.65
C LEU A 314 1.93 -16.83 0.94
N PRO A 315 2.90 -16.07 1.50
CA PRO A 315 4.25 -15.99 0.93
C PRO A 315 4.93 -17.34 0.71
N PHE A 316 4.75 -18.30 1.61
CA PHE A 316 5.34 -19.64 1.47
C PHE A 316 4.65 -20.42 0.36
N GLN A 317 3.31 -20.47 0.39
CA GLN A 317 2.52 -21.25 -0.57
C GLN A 317 2.71 -20.77 -2.01
N MET A 318 2.92 -19.47 -2.22
CA MET A 318 3.15 -18.86 -3.54
C MET A 318 4.56 -19.03 -4.11
N SER A 319 5.44 -19.75 -3.42
CA SER A 319 6.87 -19.77 -3.72
C SER A 319 7.40 -21.19 -3.84
N HIS A 320 8.42 -21.36 -4.69
CA HIS A 320 9.21 -22.58 -4.76
C HIS A 320 10.08 -22.69 -3.49
N ALA A 321 9.87 -23.71 -2.67
CA ALA A 321 10.68 -23.91 -1.48
C ALA A 321 12.03 -24.55 -1.85
N ALA A 322 13.13 -23.87 -1.51
CA ALA A 322 14.47 -24.44 -1.63
C ALA A 322 14.86 -25.08 -0.30
N ALA A 323 14.87 -26.41 -0.21
CA ALA A 323 15.10 -27.15 1.04
C ALA A 323 16.57 -27.19 1.47
N ASN A 324 17.48 -26.98 0.53
CA ASN A 324 18.91 -26.98 0.75
C ASN A 324 19.63 -26.04 -0.23
N TYR A 325 20.95 -25.95 -0.10
CA TYR A 325 21.79 -25.07 -0.91
C TYR A 325 21.76 -25.41 -2.40
N ASP A 326 21.82 -26.70 -2.75
CA ASP A 326 21.91 -27.13 -4.15
C ASP A 326 20.60 -26.86 -4.88
N GLU A 327 19.46 -27.09 -4.22
CA GLU A 327 18.15 -26.69 -4.71
C GLU A 327 18.02 -25.17 -4.86
N LEU A 328 18.53 -24.38 -3.90
CA LEU A 328 18.52 -22.93 -3.98
C LEU A 328 19.29 -22.44 -5.22
N VAL A 329 20.49 -22.97 -5.47
CA VAL A 329 21.29 -22.61 -6.65
C VAL A 329 20.59 -23.07 -7.95
N THR A 330 20.04 -24.28 -7.96
CA THR A 330 19.32 -24.82 -9.12
C THR A 330 18.11 -23.95 -9.49
N LEU A 331 17.27 -23.62 -8.51
CA LEU A 331 16.10 -22.74 -8.73
C LEU A 331 16.53 -21.33 -9.12
N SER A 332 17.60 -20.81 -8.52
CA SER A 332 18.17 -19.50 -8.86
C SER A 332 18.61 -19.43 -10.32
N ARG A 333 19.25 -20.49 -10.82
CA ARG A 333 19.63 -20.60 -12.23
C ARG A 333 18.42 -20.70 -13.15
N ALA A 334 17.45 -21.55 -12.82
CA ALA A 334 16.22 -21.69 -13.60
C ALA A 334 15.46 -20.36 -13.72
N ALA A 335 15.41 -19.56 -12.64
CA ALA A 335 14.83 -18.21 -12.67
C ALA A 335 15.58 -17.29 -13.63
N MET A 336 16.92 -17.29 -13.60
CA MET A 336 17.74 -16.47 -14.50
C MET A 336 17.64 -16.87 -15.96
N GLU A 337 17.50 -18.17 -16.23
CA GLU A 337 17.31 -18.73 -17.58
C GLU A 337 15.88 -18.52 -18.10
N GLY A 338 14.95 -18.06 -17.25
CA GLY A 338 13.54 -17.86 -17.58
C GLY A 338 12.72 -19.15 -17.66
N SER A 339 13.26 -20.27 -17.15
CA SER A 339 12.60 -21.58 -17.11
C SER A 339 11.83 -21.83 -15.80
N LEU A 340 12.03 -20.99 -14.78
CA LEU A 340 11.21 -21.01 -13.56
C LEU A 340 10.00 -20.08 -13.72
N HIS A 341 8.81 -20.64 -13.56
CA HIS A 341 7.55 -19.89 -13.59
C HIS A 341 7.00 -19.73 -12.17
N ARG A 342 6.04 -18.81 -11.97
CA ARG A 342 5.32 -18.72 -10.70
C ARG A 342 4.57 -20.03 -10.41
N GLN A 343 4.26 -20.28 -9.14
CA GLN A 343 3.40 -21.41 -8.75
C GLN A 343 1.97 -21.14 -9.23
N ASP A 344 1.30 -22.16 -9.77
CA ASP A 344 -0.04 -22.02 -10.39
C ASP A 344 -1.21 -22.31 -9.43
N ASP A 345 -0.96 -22.98 -8.30
CA ASP A 345 -2.02 -23.50 -7.43
C ASP A 345 -1.83 -23.09 -5.96
N VAL A 346 -2.22 -21.86 -5.68
CA VAL A 346 -2.45 -21.42 -4.30
C VAL A 346 -3.90 -21.02 -4.23
N HIS A 347 -4.58 -21.30 -3.12
CA HIS A 347 -5.84 -20.68 -2.70
C HIS A 347 -5.72 -19.13 -2.53
N ALA A 348 -4.82 -18.49 -3.30
CA ALA A 348 -4.54 -17.08 -3.41
C ALA A 348 -5.80 -16.27 -3.62
N GLN A 349 -6.76 -16.76 -4.41
CA GLN A 349 -8.02 -16.06 -4.66
C GLN A 349 -8.91 -15.97 -3.42
N GLU A 350 -8.83 -16.93 -2.49
CA GLU A 350 -9.55 -16.88 -1.21
C GLU A 350 -8.95 -15.84 -0.26
N HIS A 351 -7.63 -15.63 -0.34
CA HIS A 351 -6.93 -14.63 0.45
C HIS A 351 -6.96 -13.23 -0.17
N VAL A 352 -6.82 -13.16 -1.49
CA VAL A 352 -6.74 -11.97 -2.32
C VAL A 352 -7.56 -12.18 -3.58
N PHE A 353 -8.78 -11.68 -3.55
CA PHE A 353 -9.72 -11.81 -4.65
C PHE A 353 -9.23 -11.03 -5.87
N THR A 354 -9.10 -11.74 -6.99
CA THR A 354 -8.70 -11.20 -8.29
C THR A 354 -9.55 -11.81 -9.38
N GLU A 355 -9.91 -10.99 -10.36
CA GLU A 355 -10.75 -11.30 -11.52
C GLU A 355 -10.23 -10.49 -12.71
N PRO A 356 -10.69 -10.72 -13.95
CA PRO A 356 -10.30 -9.89 -15.10
C PRO A 356 -10.50 -8.40 -14.85
N ALA A 357 -11.65 -8.00 -14.28
CA ALA A 357 -11.88 -6.63 -13.83
C ALA A 357 -10.96 -6.25 -12.65
N LEU A 358 -10.56 -4.99 -12.54
CA LEU A 358 -9.76 -4.50 -11.42
C LEU A 358 -10.61 -4.45 -10.14
N ALA A 359 -9.96 -4.61 -8.98
CA ALA A 359 -10.61 -4.37 -7.69
C ALA A 359 -11.14 -2.94 -7.61
N THR A 360 -10.39 -2.01 -8.18
CA THR A 360 -10.78 -0.61 -8.33
C THR A 360 -12.10 -0.45 -9.09
N GLU A 361 -12.31 -1.16 -10.20
CA GLU A 361 -13.53 -1.08 -11.01
C GLU A 361 -14.73 -1.63 -10.25
N ARG A 362 -14.56 -2.75 -9.53
CA ARG A 362 -15.60 -3.30 -8.64
C ARG A 362 -15.96 -2.33 -7.51
N ILE A 363 -14.95 -1.71 -6.89
CA ILE A 363 -15.17 -0.70 -5.85
C ILE A 363 -15.98 0.47 -6.42
N VAL A 364 -15.60 1.02 -7.57
CA VAL A 364 -16.32 2.15 -8.18
C VAL A 364 -17.76 1.77 -8.53
N THR A 365 -18.00 0.56 -9.05
CA THR A 365 -19.36 0.03 -9.29
C THR A 365 -20.19 0.00 -8.00
N GLU A 366 -19.62 -0.48 -6.90
CA GLU A 366 -20.28 -0.47 -5.60
C GLU A 366 -20.55 0.95 -5.07
N LEU A 367 -19.69 1.92 -5.38
CA LEU A 367 -19.91 3.32 -5.02
C LEU A 367 -21.09 3.95 -5.76
N GLU A 368 -21.31 3.59 -7.03
CA GLU A 368 -22.46 4.04 -7.81
C GLU A 368 -23.78 3.57 -7.17
N HIS A 369 -23.82 2.32 -6.70
CA HIS A 369 -24.97 1.76 -6.00
C HIS A 369 -25.31 2.48 -4.69
N LEU A 370 -24.36 3.21 -4.07
CA LEU A 370 -24.62 3.98 -2.86
C LEU A 370 -25.40 5.29 -3.13
N GLN A 371 -25.54 5.71 -4.38
CA GLN A 371 -26.37 6.86 -4.79
C GLN A 371 -26.13 8.13 -3.95
N ALA A 372 -24.86 8.53 -3.79
CA ALA A 372 -24.53 9.76 -3.07
C ALA A 372 -25.02 11.01 -3.82
N ALA A 373 -25.46 12.02 -3.08
CA ALA A 373 -25.92 13.27 -3.66
C ALA A 373 -24.79 14.01 -4.37
N GLY A 374 -25.13 14.65 -5.49
CA GLY A 374 -24.19 15.48 -6.23
C GLY A 374 -23.92 16.80 -5.51
N GLU A 375 -22.66 17.21 -5.47
CA GLU A 375 -22.22 18.47 -4.86
C GLU A 375 -21.51 19.35 -5.90
N PRO A 376 -21.66 20.69 -5.80
CA PRO A 376 -20.85 21.60 -6.60
C PRO A 376 -19.37 21.47 -6.20
N PRO A 377 -18.44 21.88 -7.07
CA PRO A 377 -17.03 21.80 -6.72
C PRO A 377 -16.70 22.73 -5.54
N TYR A 378 -15.79 22.30 -4.69
CA TYR A 378 -15.31 23.06 -3.54
C TYR A 378 -14.41 24.18 -4.05
N ARG A 379 -14.73 25.40 -3.65
CA ARG A 379 -13.99 26.61 -4.01
C ARG A 379 -13.66 27.36 -2.73
N PRO A 380 -12.45 27.15 -2.16
CA PRO A 380 -12.01 27.94 -1.02
C PRO A 380 -11.94 29.43 -1.42
N SER A 381 -12.05 30.34 -0.45
CA SER A 381 -11.84 31.75 -0.71
C SER A 381 -10.44 31.96 -1.29
N LYS A 382 -10.27 32.83 -2.30
CA LYS A 382 -8.97 33.01 -2.98
C LYS A 382 -7.83 33.31 -1.99
N LEU A 383 -8.10 34.18 -1.02
CA LEU A 383 -7.15 34.51 0.06
C LEU A 383 -6.91 33.32 0.99
N GLY A 384 -7.94 32.55 1.34
CA GLY A 384 -7.82 31.37 2.18
C GLY A 384 -7.03 30.24 1.52
N ALA A 385 -7.25 30.02 0.22
CA ALA A 385 -6.52 29.03 -0.58
C ALA A 385 -5.03 29.37 -0.66
N ILE A 386 -4.70 30.63 -1.00
CA ILE A 386 -3.32 31.12 -1.06
C ILE A 386 -2.67 31.02 0.33
N ALA A 387 -3.36 31.43 1.39
CA ALA A 387 -2.84 31.35 2.75
C ALA A 387 -2.56 29.90 3.16
N GLN A 388 -3.46 28.96 2.88
CA GLN A 388 -3.27 27.53 3.17
C GLN A 388 -2.09 26.94 2.39
N LEU A 389 -1.95 27.29 1.10
CA LEU A 389 -0.83 26.87 0.28
C LEU A 389 0.51 27.41 0.82
N LEU A 390 0.59 28.71 1.11
CA LEU A 390 1.80 29.34 1.64
C LEU A 390 2.17 28.79 3.02
N GLN A 391 1.19 28.66 3.91
CA GLN A 391 1.40 28.10 5.24
C GLN A 391 1.90 26.65 5.16
N GLY A 392 1.31 25.85 4.28
CA GLY A 392 1.71 24.46 4.06
C GLY A 392 3.13 24.34 3.49
N ARG A 393 3.45 25.11 2.45
CA ARG A 393 4.80 25.19 1.86
C ARG A 393 5.83 25.65 2.87
N PHE A 394 5.47 26.59 3.75
CA PHE A 394 6.35 27.02 4.84
C PHE A 394 6.61 25.90 5.86
N VAL A 395 5.60 25.08 6.18
CA VAL A 395 5.75 23.91 7.06
C VAL A 395 6.64 22.84 6.42
N GLU A 396 6.51 22.59 5.11
CA GLU A 396 7.41 21.71 4.35
C GLU A 396 8.84 22.21 4.34
N TRP A 397 9.04 23.50 4.04
CA TRP A 397 10.36 24.11 4.06
C TRP A 397 11.02 24.01 5.45
N ARG A 398 10.26 24.23 6.53
CA ARG A 398 10.73 24.00 7.90
C ARG A 398 11.06 22.54 8.19
N ALA A 399 10.30 21.60 7.62
CA ALA A 399 10.58 20.18 7.77
C ALA A 399 11.85 19.76 7.02
N ALA A 400 12.07 20.30 5.81
CA ALA A 400 13.27 20.05 5.01
C ALA A 400 14.54 20.67 5.63
N THR A 401 14.42 21.87 6.21
CA THR A 401 15.55 22.59 6.84
C THR A 401 15.77 22.22 8.31
N GLY A 402 14.79 21.56 8.96
CA GLY A 402 14.82 21.28 10.40
C GLY A 402 14.56 22.51 11.28
N ILE A 403 14.23 23.67 10.70
CA ILE A 403 14.10 24.93 11.45
C ILE A 403 12.77 25.00 12.20
N GLY A 404 12.86 25.09 13.52
CA GLY A 404 11.74 25.39 14.42
C GLY A 404 10.65 24.30 14.47
N LEU A 405 10.87 23.11 13.93
CA LEU A 405 10.03 21.94 14.17
C LEU A 405 10.79 20.95 15.05
N SER A 406 10.10 20.30 15.98
CA SER A 406 10.74 19.24 16.77
C SER A 406 11.22 18.12 15.85
N LYS A 407 12.39 17.53 16.15
CA LYS A 407 12.94 16.38 15.40
C LYS A 407 11.91 15.26 15.21
N ARG A 408 11.09 15.01 16.25
CA ARG A 408 9.98 14.04 16.22
C ARG A 408 8.92 14.38 15.16
N ARG A 409 8.54 15.66 15.03
CA ARG A 409 7.53 16.10 14.05
C ARG A 409 8.06 15.98 12.62
N VAL A 410 9.29 16.40 12.38
CA VAL A 410 9.95 16.26 11.06
C VAL A 410 10.05 14.80 10.66
N ALA A 411 10.55 13.93 11.55
CA ALA A 411 10.64 12.50 11.30
C ALA A 411 9.28 11.87 10.99
N ARG A 412 8.22 12.27 11.70
CA ARG A 412 6.85 11.78 11.44
C ARG A 412 6.34 12.21 10.05
N MET A 413 6.58 13.46 9.66
CA MET A 413 6.16 13.97 8.34
C MET A 413 6.88 13.24 7.22
N ASN A 414 8.21 13.15 7.30
CA ASN A 414 9.03 12.47 6.29
C ASN A 414 8.69 10.97 6.20
N ARG A 415 8.25 10.34 7.28
CA ARG A 415 7.81 8.93 7.29
C ARG A 415 6.44 8.72 6.66
N LYS A 416 5.47 9.61 6.92
CA LYS A 416 4.06 9.41 6.51
C LYS A 416 3.77 10.00 5.13
N LEU A 417 4.16 11.24 4.90
CA LEU A 417 3.84 12.02 3.70
C LEU A 417 5.10 12.78 3.22
N PRO A 418 6.16 12.07 2.80
CA PRO A 418 7.38 12.71 2.32
C PRO A 418 7.08 13.63 1.12
N GLY A 419 7.47 14.89 1.23
CA GLY A 419 7.27 15.90 0.19
C GLY A 419 5.82 16.29 -0.09
N GLY A 420 4.90 16.01 0.83
CA GLY A 420 3.48 16.37 0.68
C GLY A 420 2.76 15.58 -0.42
N ILE A 421 1.62 16.09 -0.88
CA ILE A 421 0.81 15.56 -1.96
C ILE A 421 0.46 16.74 -2.87
N HIS A 422 1.03 16.76 -4.07
CA HIS A 422 0.93 17.90 -5.00
C HIS A 422 0.56 17.47 -6.42
N ALA A 423 -0.12 18.36 -7.14
CA ALA A 423 -0.63 18.07 -8.48
C ALA A 423 0.42 17.54 -9.48
N PRO A 424 1.69 18.02 -9.51
CA PRO A 424 2.68 17.49 -10.44
C PRO A 424 3.00 16.01 -10.24
N GLU A 425 3.06 15.55 -8.99
CA GLU A 425 3.30 14.14 -8.67
C GLU A 425 2.08 13.28 -9.03
N ILE A 426 0.88 13.75 -8.68
CA ILE A 426 -0.36 13.05 -9.05
C ILE A 426 -0.49 12.93 -10.57
N SER A 427 -0.18 13.99 -11.31
CA SER A 427 -0.24 14.01 -12.77
C SER A 427 0.77 13.03 -13.38
N ARG A 428 1.98 12.94 -12.83
CA ARG A 428 2.99 11.98 -13.29
C ARG A 428 2.55 10.54 -13.05
N ILE A 429 2.01 10.23 -11.87
CA ILE A 429 1.50 8.89 -11.55
C ILE A 429 0.29 8.57 -12.43
N ALA A 430 -0.63 9.51 -12.61
CA ALA A 430 -1.81 9.31 -13.45
C ALA A 430 -1.45 9.03 -14.91
N ALA A 431 -0.50 9.79 -15.47
CA ALA A 431 0.02 9.53 -16.81
C ALA A 431 0.71 8.17 -16.92
N GLY A 432 1.43 7.75 -15.87
CA GLY A 432 2.07 6.43 -15.84
C GLY A 432 1.08 5.27 -15.73
N LEU A 433 -0.09 5.46 -15.14
CA LEU A 433 -1.13 4.43 -15.02
C LEU A 433 -1.95 4.26 -16.30
N ASP A 434 -2.02 5.30 -17.14
CA ASP A 434 -2.68 5.32 -18.46
C ASP A 434 -4.10 4.72 -18.51
N VAL A 435 -4.87 4.87 -17.43
CA VAL A 435 -6.22 4.27 -17.33
C VAL A 435 -7.31 5.16 -17.93
N VAL A 436 -7.11 6.48 -17.88
CA VAL A 436 -8.11 7.48 -18.29
C VAL A 436 -7.45 8.72 -18.88
N GLU A 437 -7.89 9.13 -20.07
CA GLU A 437 -7.48 10.39 -20.70
C GLU A 437 -8.40 11.56 -20.35
N GLY A 438 -7.86 12.78 -20.33
CA GLY A 438 -8.67 14.00 -20.23
C GLY A 438 -9.19 14.33 -18.83
N VAL A 439 -8.60 13.75 -17.78
CA VAL A 439 -8.82 14.16 -16.39
C VAL A 439 -8.13 15.49 -16.09
N SER A 440 -8.82 16.35 -15.34
CA SER A 440 -8.28 17.58 -14.77
C SER A 440 -7.76 17.31 -13.37
N ILE A 441 -6.48 17.60 -13.12
CA ILE A 441 -5.84 17.45 -11.81
C ILE A 441 -5.43 18.84 -11.30
N ARG A 442 -6.03 19.30 -10.20
CA ARG A 442 -5.79 20.65 -9.66
C ARG A 442 -5.49 20.61 -8.17
N GLU A 443 -4.44 21.28 -7.74
CA GLU A 443 -4.17 21.51 -6.32
C GLU A 443 -5.03 22.69 -5.83
N ILE A 444 -6.03 22.38 -5.01
CA ILE A 444 -7.03 23.36 -4.53
C ILE A 444 -6.68 23.94 -3.16
N ALA A 445 -5.86 23.21 -2.39
CA ALA A 445 -5.28 23.62 -1.13
C ALA A 445 -4.05 22.75 -0.86
N PHE A 446 -3.26 23.10 0.17
CA PHE A 446 -2.08 22.33 0.53
C PHE A 446 -2.44 20.88 0.89
N ASN A 447 -1.82 19.91 0.21
CA ASN A 447 -2.13 18.49 0.33
C ASN A 447 -3.59 18.13 -0.02
N ALA A 448 -4.27 18.89 -0.88
CA ALA A 448 -5.60 18.58 -1.37
C ALA A 448 -5.69 18.79 -2.89
N ILE A 449 -5.98 17.71 -3.60
CA ILE A 449 -6.02 17.64 -5.04
C ILE A 449 -7.44 17.31 -5.47
N GLU A 450 -8.00 18.12 -6.36
CA GLU A 450 -9.22 17.84 -7.08
C GLU A 450 -8.87 17.08 -8.37
N ILE A 451 -9.51 15.93 -8.56
CA ILE A 451 -9.47 15.14 -9.79
C ILE A 451 -10.89 15.09 -10.34
N ASP A 452 -11.08 15.57 -11.57
CA ASP A 452 -12.40 15.70 -12.18
C ASP A 452 -12.33 15.44 -13.69
N MET A 453 -13.41 14.95 -14.29
CA MET A 453 -13.53 14.71 -15.72
C MET A 453 -14.74 15.44 -16.31
N PRO A 454 -14.61 16.17 -17.43
CA PRO A 454 -15.74 16.85 -18.06
C PRO A 454 -16.86 15.87 -18.40
N VAL A 455 -18.13 16.27 -18.19
CA VAL A 455 -19.31 15.42 -18.44
C VAL A 455 -19.34 14.89 -19.88
N SER A 456 -18.84 15.67 -20.85
CA SER A 456 -18.76 15.27 -22.26
C SER A 456 -17.80 14.11 -22.54
N LYS A 457 -16.97 13.70 -21.58
CA LYS A 457 -16.00 12.61 -21.70
C LYS A 457 -16.30 11.44 -20.75
N VAL A 458 -17.34 11.54 -19.92
CA VAL A 458 -17.80 10.46 -19.05
C VAL A 458 -18.40 9.36 -19.93
N VAL A 459 -18.05 8.10 -19.68
CA VAL A 459 -18.65 6.97 -20.40
C VAL A 459 -20.14 6.94 -20.08
N SER A 460 -20.99 7.07 -21.09
CA SER A 460 -22.43 6.84 -20.91
C SER A 460 -22.60 5.39 -20.47
N VAL A 461 -23.20 5.17 -19.29
CA VAL A 461 -23.62 3.85 -18.82
C VAL A 461 -24.65 3.31 -19.80
N GLY A 462 -24.18 2.64 -20.85
CA GLY A 462 -24.99 1.80 -21.70
C GLY A 462 -25.30 0.55 -20.91
N SER A 463 -26.58 0.34 -20.63
CA SER A 463 -27.15 -0.90 -20.14
C SER A 463 -26.72 -2.07 -21.03
N ASN A 464 -25.64 -2.76 -20.68
CA ASN A 464 -25.43 -4.12 -21.13
C ASN A 464 -26.12 -5.02 -20.12
N THR A 465 -27.38 -5.32 -20.45
CA THR A 465 -28.12 -6.50 -19.99
C THR A 465 -27.36 -7.79 -20.22
#